data_AF-A0AA37M854-F1
#
_entry.id   AF-A0AA37M854-F1
#
_cell.length_a   1.000
_cell.length_b   1.000
_cell.length_c   1.000
_cell.angle_alpha   90.00
_cell.angle_beta   90.00
_cell.angle_gamma   90.00
#
_symmetry.space_group_name_H-M   'P 1'
#
loop_
_entity.id
_entity.type
_entity.pdbx_description
1 polymer ?
#
loop_
_entity_poly.entity_id
_entity_poly.type
_entity_poly.pdbx_seq_one_letter_code
_entity_poly.pdbx_strand_id
1 'polypeptide(L)'
;MSGYDLGGSTRAGMAFLDMLGAFAEFDTNLRRERQAKGIATAKAAGVYKRARTVDPEAVRTLAGEGAGASAIARQLGIGRASVYRVLKAAL
;
A
#
# COMPACT_ATOMS: atom_id res chain seq x y z
N MET A 1 -34.49 -40.08 9.17
CA MET A 1 -33.95 -38.82 8.60
C MET A 1 -32.46 -39.06 8.38
N SER A 2 -32.06 -39.37 7.14
CA SER A 2 -30.67 -39.75 6.84
C SER A 2 -29.79 -38.51 6.93
N GLY A 3 -29.00 -38.40 8.00
CA GLY A 3 -28.00 -37.35 8.14
C GLY A 3 -26.82 -37.69 7.24
N TYR A 4 -26.59 -36.89 6.20
CA TYR A 4 -25.35 -36.97 5.45
C TYR A 4 -24.22 -36.53 6.38
N ASP A 5 -23.41 -37.49 6.81
CA ASP A 5 -22.23 -37.23 7.63
C ASP A 5 -21.16 -36.53 6.79
N LEU A 6 -21.09 -35.21 6.96
CA LEU A 6 -20.14 -34.29 6.33
C LEU A 6 -18.81 -34.23 7.09
N GLY A 7 -18.58 -35.14 8.04
CA GLY A 7 -17.28 -35.27 8.70
C GLY A 7 -16.18 -35.55 7.67
N GLY A 8 -15.00 -34.93 7.86
CA GLY A 8 -13.85 -35.08 6.96
C GLY A 8 -13.26 -36.51 6.87
N SER A 9 -13.83 -37.46 7.60
CA SER A 9 -13.50 -38.89 7.53
C SER A 9 -14.34 -39.66 6.49
N THR A 10 -15.41 -39.06 5.94
CA THR A 10 -16.23 -39.69 4.90
C THR A 10 -15.81 -39.20 3.51
N ARG A 11 -15.93 -40.06 2.48
CA ARG A 11 -15.64 -39.67 1.09
C ARG A 11 -16.51 -38.49 0.62
N ALA A 12 -17.75 -38.42 1.10
CA ALA A 12 -18.67 -37.33 0.81
C ALA A 12 -18.23 -36.02 1.50
N GLY A 13 -17.79 -36.08 2.76
CA GLY A 13 -17.22 -34.95 3.49
C GLY A 13 -15.94 -34.41 2.85
N MET A 14 -15.03 -35.30 2.42
CA MET A 14 -13.82 -34.88 1.70
C MET A 14 -14.15 -34.17 0.38
N ALA A 15 -15.04 -34.74 -0.45
CA ALA A 15 -15.45 -34.11 -1.71
C ALA A 15 -16.12 -32.74 -1.49
N PHE A 16 -16.87 -32.59 -0.40
CA PHE A 16 -17.46 -31.30 -0.02
C PHE A 16 -16.40 -30.28 0.40
N LEU A 17 -15.38 -30.70 1.18
CA LEU A 17 -14.26 -29.84 1.55
C LEU A 17 -13.43 -29.42 0.34
N ASP A 18 -13.18 -30.32 -0.61
CA ASP A 18 -12.49 -30.01 -1.87
C ASP A 18 -13.24 -28.95 -2.67
N MET A 19 -14.57 -29.08 -2.76
CA MET A 19 -15.43 -28.09 -3.40
C MET A 19 -15.34 -26.73 -2.70
N LEU A 20 -15.39 -26.70 -1.36
CA LEU A 20 -15.23 -25.46 -0.60
C LEU A 20 -13.85 -24.82 -0.78
N GLY A 21 -12.80 -25.64 -0.89
CA GLY A 21 -11.44 -25.18 -1.20
C GLY A 21 -11.36 -24.50 -2.57
N ALA A 22 -11.94 -25.13 -3.59
CA ALA A 22 -12.03 -24.56 -4.93
C ALA A 22 -12.80 -23.23 -4.96
N PHE A 23 -13.91 -23.12 -4.21
CA PHE A 23 -14.66 -21.88 -4.08
C PHE A 23 -13.88 -20.78 -3.36
N ALA A 24 -13.16 -21.11 -2.29
CA ALA A 24 -12.34 -20.15 -1.56
C ALA A 24 -11.21 -19.57 -2.44
N GLU A 25 -10.60 -20.41 -3.28
CA GLU A 25 -9.60 -19.99 -4.25
C GLU A 25 -10.21 -19.09 -5.34
N PHE A 26 -11.36 -19.49 -5.90
CA PHE A 26 -12.10 -18.71 -6.88
C PHE A 26 -12.43 -17.30 -6.37
N ASP A 27 -13.02 -17.20 -5.17
CA ASP A 27 -13.39 -15.92 -4.57
C ASP A 27 -12.17 -15.03 -4.31
N THR A 28 -11.06 -15.63 -3.87
CA THR A 28 -9.80 -14.91 -3.65
C THR A 28 -9.25 -14.34 -4.95
N ASN A 29 -9.26 -15.13 -6.02
CA ASN A 29 -8.79 -14.70 -7.33
C ASN A 29 -9.68 -13.59 -7.90
N LEU A 30 -11.01 -13.73 -7.83
CA LEU A 30 -11.95 -12.71 -8.28
C LEU A 30 -11.79 -11.38 -7.52
N ARG A 31 -11.56 -11.43 -6.19
CA ARG A 31 -11.28 -10.24 -5.38
C ARG A 31 -9.98 -9.56 -5.81
N ARG A 32 -8.91 -10.33 -6.05
CA ARG A 32 -7.62 -9.79 -6.52
C ARG A 32 -7.74 -9.12 -7.88
N GLU A 33 -8.47 -9.72 -8.82
CA GLU A 33 -8.71 -9.11 -10.13
C GLU A 33 -9.43 -7.77 -10.03
N ARG A 34 -10.49 -7.71 -9.21
CA ARG A 34 -11.24 -6.47 -8.98
C ARG A 34 -10.36 -5.41 -8.32
N GLN A 35 -9.55 -5.80 -7.33
CA GLN A 35 -8.62 -4.89 -6.67
C GLN A 35 -7.57 -4.37 -7.66
N ALA A 36 -6.99 -5.23 -8.50
CA ALA A 36 -6.01 -4.83 -9.50
C ALA A 36 -6.59 -3.82 -10.49
N LYS A 37 -7.83 -4.05 -10.97
CA LYS A 37 -8.57 -3.10 -11.81
C LYS A 37 -8.78 -1.77 -11.08
N GLY A 38 -9.24 -1.79 -9.83
CA GLY A 38 -9.44 -0.59 -9.02
C GLY A 38 -8.14 0.20 -8.80
N ILE A 39 -7.03 -0.47 -8.51
CA ILE A 39 -5.70 0.14 -8.37
C ILE A 39 -5.25 0.77 -9.70
N ALA A 40 -5.44 0.07 -10.82
CA ALA A 40 -5.09 0.61 -12.14
C ALA A 40 -5.88 1.89 -12.44
N THR A 41 -7.20 1.90 -12.20
CA THR A 41 -8.04 3.08 -12.33
C THR A 41 -7.59 4.23 -11.42
N ALA A 42 -7.31 3.96 -10.13
CA ALA A 42 -6.87 4.97 -9.18
C ALA A 42 -5.47 5.55 -9.52
N LYS A 43 -4.57 4.71 -10.05
CA LYS A 43 -3.27 5.14 -10.57
C LYS A 43 -3.43 6.04 -11.80
N ALA A 44 -4.28 5.66 -12.75
CA ALA A 44 -4.57 6.45 -13.95
C ALA A 44 -5.21 7.81 -13.61
N ALA A 45 -6.13 7.82 -12.64
CA ALA A 45 -6.74 9.04 -12.11
C ALA A 45 -5.77 9.90 -11.26
N GLY A 46 -4.54 9.43 -10.99
CA GLY A 46 -3.53 10.18 -10.26
C GLY A 46 -3.82 10.39 -8.77
N VAL A 47 -4.79 9.66 -8.21
CA VAL A 47 -5.23 9.78 -6.80
C VAL A 47 -4.24 9.09 -5.85
N TYR A 48 -3.48 8.11 -6.35
CA TYR A 48 -2.45 7.39 -5.58
C TYR A 48 -1.19 8.25 -5.40
N LYS A 49 -1.31 9.34 -4.65
CA LYS A 49 -0.20 10.23 -4.26
C LYS A 49 -0.14 10.27 -2.74
N ARG A 50 1.05 10.03 -2.19
CA ARG A 50 1.30 10.28 -0.77
C ARG A 50 1.23 11.79 -0.54
N ALA A 51 0.45 12.23 0.45
CA ALA A 51 0.43 13.62 0.85
C ALA A 51 1.86 14.11 1.18
N ARG A 52 2.23 15.28 0.65
CA ARG A 52 3.54 15.88 0.93
C ARG A 52 3.50 16.42 2.37
N THR A 53 4.23 15.78 3.27
CA THR A 53 4.34 16.16 4.70
C THR A 53 5.44 17.20 4.97
N VAL A 54 6.23 17.55 3.96
CA VAL A 54 7.39 18.45 4.08
C VAL A 54 7.07 19.76 3.40
N ASP A 55 7.22 20.88 4.11
CA ASP A 55 7.21 22.21 3.51
C ASP A 55 8.53 22.46 2.75
N PRO A 56 8.49 22.51 1.41
CA PRO A 56 9.70 22.70 0.62
C PRO A 56 10.21 24.14 0.66
N GLU A 57 9.35 25.14 0.91
CA GLU A 57 9.77 26.54 1.02
C GLU A 57 10.60 26.75 2.29
N ALA A 58 10.14 26.25 3.44
CA ALA A 58 10.91 26.33 4.68
C ALA A 58 12.32 25.71 4.54
N VAL A 59 12.45 24.59 3.83
CA VAL A 59 13.75 23.97 3.53
C VAL A 59 14.62 24.88 2.66
N ARG A 60 14.05 25.53 1.64
CA ARG A 60 14.78 26.45 0.75
C ARG A 60 15.23 27.70 1.47
N THR A 61 14.36 28.31 2.26
CA THR A 61 14.69 29.52 3.05
C THR A 61 15.87 29.26 3.96
N LEU A 62 15.82 28.20 4.77
CA LEU A 62 16.90 27.85 5.69
C LEU A 62 18.20 27.49 4.94
N ALA A 63 18.12 26.85 3.78
CA ALA A 63 19.31 26.58 2.96
C ALA A 63 19.92 27.86 2.37
N GLY A 64 19.08 28.82 1.94
CA GLY A 64 19.51 30.13 1.44
C GLY A 64 20.16 31.01 2.53
N GLU A 65 19.73 30.83 3.78
CA GLU A 65 20.36 31.42 4.97
C GLU A 65 21.70 30.75 5.35
N GLY A 66 22.13 29.71 4.61
CA GLY A 66 23.39 29.01 4.83
C GLY A 66 23.31 27.85 5.83
N ALA A 67 22.10 27.46 6.28
CA ALA A 67 21.96 26.34 7.20
C ALA A 67 22.33 25.01 6.51
N GLY A 68 23.15 24.20 7.17
CA GLY A 68 23.51 22.86 6.70
C GLY A 68 22.33 21.88 6.77
N ALA A 69 22.31 20.88 5.89
CA ALA A 69 21.20 19.93 5.77
C ALA A 69 20.83 19.20 7.09
N SER A 70 21.80 18.97 7.98
CA SER A 70 21.56 18.38 9.31
C SER A 70 20.84 19.33 10.27
N ALA A 71 21.11 20.64 10.18
CA ALA A 71 20.45 21.66 11.01
C ALA A 71 18.99 21.83 10.56
N ILE A 72 18.77 21.94 9.24
CA ILE A 72 17.42 22.03 8.64
C ILE A 72 16.57 20.82 9.02
N ALA A 73 17.14 19.61 8.92
CA ALA A 73 16.47 18.37 9.28
C ALA A 73 15.98 18.38 10.75
N ARG A 74 16.82 18.85 11.67
CA ARG A 74 16.48 18.95 13.10
C ARG A 74 15.41 20.02 13.35
N GLN A 75 15.57 21.19 12.74
CA GLN A 75 14.67 22.33 12.93
C GLN A 75 13.26 22.05 12.39
N LEU A 76 13.15 21.35 11.26
CA LEU A 76 11.87 21.03 10.64
C LEU A 76 11.33 19.64 11.03
N GLY A 77 12.03 18.87 11.86
CA GLY A 77 11.61 17.53 12.27
C GLY A 77 11.53 16.52 11.12
N ILE A 78 12.34 16.68 10.07
CA ILE A 78 12.36 15.82 8.89
C ILE A 78 13.69 15.07 8.76
N GLY A 79 13.69 13.96 8.03
CA GLY A 79 14.93 13.25 7.72
C GLY A 79 15.84 14.03 6.77
N ARG A 80 17.16 13.92 6.93
CA ARG A 80 18.16 14.54 6.03
C ARG A 80 17.95 14.19 4.55
N ALA A 81 17.51 12.96 4.24
CA ALA A 81 17.19 12.56 2.87
C ALA A 81 15.99 13.33 2.27
N SER A 82 15.06 13.80 3.10
CA SER A 82 13.98 14.69 2.65
C SER A 82 14.50 16.08 2.32
N VAL A 83 15.43 16.63 3.12
CA VAL A 83 16.10 17.90 2.85
C VAL A 83 16.80 17.85 1.48
N TYR A 84 17.67 16.85 1.26
CA TYR A 84 18.37 16.73 -0.02
C TYR A 84 17.45 16.49 -1.22
N ARG A 85 16.34 15.74 -1.06
CA ARG A 85 15.35 15.60 -2.15
C ARG A 85 14.70 16.91 -2.52
N VAL A 86 14.37 17.76 -1.53
CA VAL A 86 13.79 19.07 -1.80
C VAL A 86 14.80 19.97 -2.52
N LEU A 87 16.05 20.01 -2.05
CA LEU A 87 17.10 20.82 -2.67
C LEU A 87 17.46 20.32 -4.08
N LYS A 88 17.45 19.00 -4.32
CA LYS A 88 17.70 18.42 -5.65
C LYS A 88 16.56 18.67 -6.64
N ALA A 89 15.32 18.70 -6.18
CA ALA A 89 14.15 18.92 -7.04
C ALA A 89 13.98 20.38 -7.48
N ALA A 90 14.78 21.30 -6.95
CA ALA A 90 14.80 22.71 -7.31
C ALA A 90 15.90 23.07 -8.34
N LEU A 91 16.74 22.09 -8.72
CA LEU A 91 17.66 22.13 -9.85
C LEU A 91 16.96 21.56 -11.10
#